data_AF-A0A8X6IXI2-F1
#
_entry.id   AF-A0A8X6IXI2-F1
#
_cell.length_a   1.000
_cell.length_b   1.000
_cell.length_c   1.000
_cell.angle_alpha   90.00
_cell.angle_beta   90.00
_cell.angle_gamma   90.00
#
_symmetry.space_group_name_H-M   'P 1'
#
loop_
_entity.id
_entity.type
_entity.pdbx_description
1 polymer ?
#
loop_
_entity_poly.entity_id
_entity_poly.type
_entity_poly.pdbx_seq_one_letter_code
_entity_poly.pdbx_strand_id
1 'polypeptide(L)'
;MFLILDGNRLTALKRSMFPNPASSLRSLSLNQNRLRFLPYDLFTEMPNLRIVEMVNNRLTTLEKPIWSEMWSQLSKLDLSENALECDRSLKWIFVSETKPVLLYGECASPENLKHKSLKTLKEKDLN
;
A
#
# COMPACT_ATOMS: atom_id res chain seq x y z
N MET A 1 -0.12 -0.33 -19.16
CA MET A 1 -1.37 0.43 -19.01
C MET A 1 -1.42 1.08 -17.64
N PHE A 2 -2.06 2.24 -17.52
CA PHE A 2 -2.29 2.98 -16.28
C PHE A 2 -3.79 3.01 -16.00
N LEU A 3 -4.20 2.77 -14.76
CA LEU A 3 -5.56 2.99 -14.31
C LEU A 3 -5.55 4.05 -13.21
N ILE A 4 -6.25 5.16 -13.45
CA ILE A 4 -6.31 6.32 -12.54
C ILE A 4 -7.76 6.44 -12.06
N LEU A 5 -7.95 6.29 -10.75
CA LEU A 5 -9.24 6.37 -10.06
C LEU A 5 -9.22 7.44 -8.96
N ASP A 6 -8.33 8.41 -9.12
CA ASP A 6 -8.07 9.47 -8.15
C ASP A 6 -9.28 10.38 -7.93
N GLY A 7 -9.37 11.00 -6.76
CA GLY A 7 -10.34 12.06 -6.47
C GLY A 7 -11.79 11.58 -6.39
N ASN A 8 -12.01 10.28 -6.19
CA ASN A 8 -13.33 9.70 -6.04
C ASN A 8 -13.74 9.61 -4.55
N ARG A 9 -14.88 8.97 -4.29
CA ARG A 9 -15.39 8.73 -2.92
C ARG A 9 -15.33 7.25 -2.55
N LEU A 10 -14.40 6.51 -3.12
CA LEU A 10 -14.28 5.07 -2.90
C LEU A 10 -13.95 4.81 -1.44
N THR A 11 -14.80 4.03 -0.76
CA THR A 11 -14.60 3.58 0.62
C THR A 11 -14.20 2.12 0.71
N ALA A 12 -14.46 1.36 -0.35
CA ALA A 12 -14.14 -0.06 -0.46
C ALA A 12 -13.86 -0.41 -1.93
N LEU A 13 -13.00 -1.41 -2.13
CA LEU A 13 -12.71 -2.01 -3.43
C LEU A 13 -13.17 -3.47 -3.42
N LYS A 14 -13.41 -4.01 -4.62
CA LYS A 14 -13.58 -5.45 -4.86
C LYS A 14 -12.69 -5.84 -6.02
N ARG A 15 -12.10 -7.04 -5.99
CA ARG A 15 -11.27 -7.52 -7.09
C ARG A 15 -11.99 -7.50 -8.44
N SER A 16 -13.30 -7.75 -8.45
CA SER A 16 -14.16 -7.71 -9.65
C SER A 16 -14.35 -6.33 -10.28
N MET A 17 -13.91 -5.25 -9.62
CA MET A 17 -13.91 -3.90 -10.20
C MET A 17 -12.80 -3.71 -11.24
N PHE A 18 -11.80 -4.60 -11.26
CA PHE A 18 -10.65 -4.53 -12.14
C PHE A 18 -10.68 -5.68 -13.16
N PRO A 19 -10.06 -5.53 -14.35
CA PRO A 19 -9.93 -6.62 -15.31
C PRO A 19 -9.36 -7.89 -14.66
N ASN A 20 -9.87 -9.05 -15.05
CA ASN A 20 -9.42 -10.34 -14.52
C ASN A 20 -9.19 -11.32 -15.69
N PRO A 21 -7.93 -11.57 -16.11
CA PRO A 21 -6.69 -11.04 -15.54
C PRO A 21 -6.41 -9.58 -15.94
N ALA A 22 -5.69 -8.84 -15.09
CA ALA A 22 -5.23 -7.47 -15.38
C ALA A 22 -3.82 -7.47 -15.98
N SER A 23 -3.56 -8.33 -16.96
CA SER A 23 -2.20 -8.60 -17.47
C SER A 23 -1.50 -7.38 -18.05
N SER A 24 -2.21 -6.36 -18.53
CA SER A 24 -1.59 -5.15 -19.09
C SER A 24 -1.43 -4.01 -18.08
N LEU A 25 -2.00 -4.14 -16.87
CA LEU A 25 -1.99 -3.09 -15.86
C LEU A 25 -0.62 -3.01 -15.20
N ARG A 26 0.01 -1.82 -15.26
CA ARG A 26 1.35 -1.56 -14.72
C ARG A 26 1.34 -0.54 -13.59
N SER A 27 0.38 0.39 -13.60
CA SER A 27 0.19 1.39 -12.55
C SER A 27 -1.28 1.48 -12.16
N LEU A 28 -1.54 1.52 -10.86
CA LEU A 28 -2.85 1.77 -10.27
C LEU A 28 -2.76 2.97 -9.33
N SER A 29 -3.50 4.02 -9.65
CA SER A 29 -3.63 5.21 -8.83
C SER A 29 -5.03 5.31 -8.25
N LEU A 30 -5.11 5.45 -6.92
CA LEU A 30 -6.31 5.51 -6.09
C LEU A 30 -6.25 6.72 -5.13
N ASN A 31 -5.50 7.75 -5.50
CA ASN A 31 -5.24 8.88 -4.61
C ASN A 31 -6.53 9.64 -4.26
N GLN A 32 -6.53 10.34 -3.13
CA GLN A 32 -7.63 11.21 -2.71
C GLN A 32 -8.99 10.49 -2.69
N ASN A 33 -9.01 9.29 -2.12
CA ASN A 33 -10.21 8.50 -1.87
C ASN A 33 -10.46 8.38 -0.35
N ARG A 34 -11.27 7.41 0.08
CA ARG A 34 -11.64 7.21 1.50
C ARG A 34 -11.42 5.76 1.93
N LEU A 35 -10.47 5.07 1.29
CA LEU A 35 -10.17 3.67 1.54
C LEU A 35 -9.60 3.49 2.93
N ARG A 36 -10.17 2.57 3.71
CA ARG A 36 -9.71 2.20 5.05
C ARG A 36 -9.03 0.84 5.09
N PHE A 37 -9.50 -0.07 4.23
CA PHE A 37 -9.03 -1.43 4.09
C PHE A 37 -9.03 -1.79 2.61
N LEU A 38 -8.23 -2.80 2.27
CA LEU A 38 -8.20 -3.41 0.95
C LEU A 38 -8.73 -4.84 1.06
N PRO A 39 -9.40 -5.38 0.04
CA PRO A 39 -9.75 -6.80 0.05
C PRO A 39 -8.48 -7.65 -0.14
N TYR A 40 -8.45 -8.84 0.46
CA TYR A 40 -7.25 -9.70 0.48
C TYR A 40 -6.81 -10.15 -0.91
N ASP A 41 -7.74 -10.22 -1.86
CA ASP A 41 -7.54 -10.65 -3.23
C ASP A 41 -7.32 -9.49 -4.21
N LEU A 42 -7.16 -8.25 -3.72
CA LEU A 42 -7.15 -7.05 -4.57
C LEU A 42 -6.17 -7.14 -5.74
N PHE A 43 -4.98 -7.69 -5.47
CA PHE A 43 -3.87 -7.72 -6.42
C PHE A 43 -3.69 -9.05 -7.15
N THR A 44 -4.57 -10.02 -6.92
CA THR A 44 -4.55 -11.32 -7.60
C THR A 44 -4.73 -11.13 -9.11
N GLU A 45 -4.03 -11.92 -9.94
CA GLU A 45 -4.06 -11.80 -11.41
C GLU A 45 -3.65 -10.39 -11.93
N MET A 46 -2.70 -9.73 -11.27
CA MET A 46 -2.07 -8.47 -11.72
C MET A 46 -0.53 -8.60 -11.90
N PRO A 47 -0.04 -9.53 -12.74
CA PRO A 47 1.38 -9.94 -12.76
C PRO A 47 2.36 -8.84 -13.19
N ASN A 48 1.86 -7.81 -13.87
CA ASN A 48 2.67 -6.70 -14.40
C ASN A 48 2.52 -5.40 -13.60
N LEU A 49 1.79 -5.41 -12.48
CA LEU A 49 1.62 -4.23 -11.64
C LEU A 49 2.96 -3.90 -10.94
N ARG A 50 3.40 -2.65 -11.05
CA ARG A 50 4.68 -2.17 -10.51
C ARG A 50 4.54 -0.91 -9.67
N ILE A 51 3.50 -0.13 -9.92
CA ILE A 51 3.26 1.15 -9.25
C ILE A 51 1.87 1.12 -8.62
N VAL A 52 1.81 1.41 -7.33
CA VAL A 52 0.56 1.60 -6.59
C VAL A 52 0.65 2.90 -5.82
N GLU A 53 -0.34 3.76 -6.04
CA GLU A 53 -0.45 5.06 -5.38
C GLU A 53 -1.81 5.16 -4.69
N MET A 54 -1.78 5.38 -3.38
CA MET A 54 -2.96 5.48 -2.51
C MET A 54 -2.84 6.68 -1.58
N VAL A 55 -2.24 7.77 -2.09
CA VAL A 55 -2.02 9.02 -1.36
C VAL A 55 -3.35 9.60 -0.88
N ASN A 56 -3.39 10.15 0.33
CA ASN A 56 -4.58 10.79 0.90
C ASN A 56 -5.79 9.84 0.90
N ASN A 57 -5.63 8.74 1.63
CA ASN A 57 -6.69 7.80 1.97
C ASN A 57 -6.77 7.67 3.50
N ARG A 58 -7.35 6.60 4.02
CA ARG A 58 -7.58 6.37 5.45
C ARG A 58 -7.05 5.01 5.90
N LEU A 59 -6.04 4.49 5.21
CA LEU A 59 -5.39 3.24 5.57
C LEU A 59 -4.68 3.41 6.91
N THR A 60 -4.85 2.43 7.79
CA THR A 60 -4.20 2.41 9.11
C THR A 60 -3.08 1.40 9.20
N THR A 61 -3.00 0.44 8.29
CA THR A 61 -1.93 -0.55 8.28
C THR A 61 -1.74 -1.10 6.87
N LEU A 62 -0.71 -1.93 6.71
CA LEU A 62 -0.47 -2.75 5.54
C LEU A 62 -0.66 -4.20 5.97
N GLU A 63 -1.82 -4.77 5.69
CA GLU A 63 -2.11 -6.15 6.08
C GLU A 63 -1.26 -7.14 5.28
N LYS A 64 -0.44 -7.94 5.98
CA LYS A 64 0.48 -8.91 5.36
C LYS A 64 -0.18 -9.75 4.26
N PRO A 65 -1.37 -10.37 4.44
CA PRO A 65 -1.97 -11.23 3.43
C PRO A 65 -2.26 -10.53 2.09
N ILE A 66 -2.44 -9.21 2.10
CA ILE A 66 -2.77 -8.42 0.92
C ILE A 66 -1.50 -8.06 0.14
N TRP A 67 -0.47 -7.64 0.87
CA TRP A 67 0.69 -6.99 0.28
C TRP A 67 1.87 -7.94 0.08
N SER A 68 1.97 -9.05 0.83
CA SER A 68 3.17 -9.88 0.83
C SER A 68 3.51 -10.48 -0.53
N GLU A 69 2.50 -10.87 -1.32
CA GLU A 69 2.71 -11.44 -2.66
C GLU A 69 3.19 -10.38 -3.66
N MET A 70 2.78 -9.11 -3.49
CA MET A 70 3.19 -8.05 -4.40
C MET A 70 4.38 -7.22 -3.95
N TRP A 71 4.82 -7.39 -2.70
CA TRP A 71 5.79 -6.49 -2.07
C TRP A 71 7.09 -6.36 -2.85
N SER A 72 7.62 -7.49 -3.32
CA SER A 72 8.88 -7.56 -4.08
C SER A 72 8.75 -7.16 -5.56
N GLN A 73 7.54 -7.21 -6.14
CA GLN A 73 7.32 -6.79 -7.54
C GLN A 73 7.13 -5.28 -7.69
N LEU A 74 6.72 -4.57 -6.64
CA LEU A 74 6.48 -3.13 -6.71
C LEU A 74 7.81 -2.37 -6.86
N SER A 75 7.88 -1.50 -7.88
CA SER A 75 8.92 -0.49 -7.97
C SER A 75 8.58 0.77 -7.17
N LYS A 76 7.28 1.09 -7.06
CA LYS A 76 6.77 2.24 -6.30
C LYS A 76 5.53 1.86 -5.51
N LEU A 77 5.53 2.22 -4.23
CA LEU A 77 4.38 2.22 -3.34
C LEU A 77 4.30 3.58 -2.64
N ASP A 78 3.21 4.31 -2.86
CA ASP A 78 2.98 5.60 -2.20
C ASP A 78 1.74 5.55 -1.31
N LEU A 79 1.97 5.65 -0.01
CA LEU A 79 0.95 5.62 1.04
C LEU A 79 0.93 6.96 1.81
N SER A 80 1.50 8.01 1.26
CA SER A 80 1.55 9.33 1.90
C SER A 80 0.16 9.82 2.27
N GLU A 81 0.06 10.64 3.34
CA GLU A 81 -1.22 11.17 3.81
C GLU A 81 -2.27 10.10 4.18
N ASN A 82 -1.83 8.94 4.67
CA ASN A 82 -2.70 7.95 5.34
C ASN A 82 -2.52 8.02 6.87
N ALA A 83 -3.32 7.24 7.60
CA ALA A 83 -3.32 7.19 9.06
C ALA A 83 -2.54 5.96 9.59
N LEU A 84 -1.37 5.67 9.01
CA LEU A 84 -0.63 4.44 9.28
C LEU A 84 -0.18 4.34 10.75
N GLU A 85 -0.61 3.28 11.42
CA GLU A 85 -0.20 2.89 12.76
C GLU A 85 1.04 2.02 12.64
N CYS A 86 2.18 2.57 13.03
CA CYS A 86 3.47 1.88 12.99
C CYS A 86 3.70 1.09 14.28
N ASP A 87 3.02 -0.04 14.37
CA ASP A 87 3.13 -0.98 15.47
C ASP A 87 3.68 -2.34 14.99
N ARG A 88 3.56 -3.37 15.83
CA ARG A 88 4.02 -4.74 15.51
C ARG A 88 3.40 -5.32 14.24
N SER A 89 2.21 -4.87 13.85
CA SER A 89 1.53 -5.35 12.65
C SER A 89 2.32 -5.04 11.37
N LEU A 90 3.15 -3.99 11.37
CA LEU A 90 3.97 -3.63 10.22
C LEU A 90 5.31 -4.38 10.15
N LYS A 91 5.68 -5.22 11.14
CA LYS A 91 7.00 -5.90 11.14
C LYS A 91 7.27 -6.73 9.88
N TRP A 92 6.22 -7.26 9.25
CA TRP A 92 6.39 -8.11 8.07
C TRP A 92 7.01 -7.35 6.88
N ILE A 93 6.92 -6.02 6.82
CA ILE A 93 7.53 -5.23 5.72
C ILE A 93 9.06 -5.33 5.70
N PHE A 94 9.66 -5.83 6.78
CA PHE A 94 11.09 -6.10 6.93
C PHE A 94 11.49 -7.55 6.60
N VAL A 95 10.51 -8.45 6.45
CA VAL A 95 10.74 -9.88 6.22
C VAL A 95 11.06 -10.20 4.76
N SER A 96 10.68 -9.31 3.83
CA SER A 96 10.99 -9.47 2.41
C SER A 96 12.46 -9.15 2.12
N GLU A 97 13.09 -9.98 1.29
CA GLU A 97 14.45 -9.76 0.79
C GLU A 97 14.59 -8.41 0.04
N THR A 98 13.51 -7.97 -0.60
CA THR A 98 13.45 -6.70 -1.34
C THR A 98 12.25 -5.87 -0.91
N LYS A 99 12.49 -4.58 -0.65
CA LYS A 99 11.46 -3.56 -0.49
C LYS A 99 11.20 -2.85 -1.82
N PRO A 100 10.02 -2.24 -2.02
CA PRO A 100 9.82 -1.34 -3.15
C PRO A 100 10.90 -0.26 -3.17
N VAL A 101 11.48 -0.02 -4.35
CA VAL A 101 12.58 0.95 -4.52
C VAL A 101 12.15 2.34 -4.06
N LEU A 102 10.93 2.73 -4.43
CA LEU A 102 10.29 3.97 -4.03
C LEU A 102 9.14 3.66 -3.07
N LEU A 103 9.43 3.65 -1.78
CA LEU A 103 8.45 3.50 -0.71
C LEU A 103 8.22 4.85 -0.02
N TYR A 104 7.01 5.37 -0.14
CA TYR A 104 6.55 6.60 0.50
C TYR A 104 5.41 6.33 1.48
N GLY A 105 5.33 7.16 2.51
CA GLY A 105 4.45 6.98 3.64
C GLY A 105 5.17 7.29 4.95
N GLU A 106 4.40 7.78 5.91
CA GLU A 106 4.86 8.12 7.24
C GLU A 106 3.93 7.50 8.28
N CYS A 107 4.48 7.22 9.45
CA CYS A 107 3.67 6.82 10.59
C CYS A 107 2.82 7.99 11.06
N ALA A 108 1.52 7.76 11.24
CA ALA A 108 0.60 8.68 11.90
C ALA A 108 0.55 8.43 13.42
N SER A 109 0.80 7.19 13.83
CA SER A 109 0.90 6.77 15.23
C SER A 109 1.92 5.62 15.34
N PRO A 110 2.36 5.25 16.56
CA PRO A 110 2.22 5.97 17.82
C PRO A 110 2.95 7.33 17.80
N GLU A 111 2.71 8.20 18.80
CA GLU A 111 3.22 9.58 18.83
C GLU A 111 4.75 9.66 18.72
N ASN A 112 5.48 8.70 19.32
CA ASN A 112 6.95 8.62 19.24
C ASN A 112 7.49 8.25 17.85
N LEU A 113 6.64 7.77 16.94
CA LEU A 113 6.99 7.44 15.56
C LEU A 113 6.31 8.37 14.56
N LYS A 114 5.46 9.29 15.00
CA LYS A 114 4.74 10.21 14.12
C LYS A 114 5.69 10.95 13.17
N HIS A 115 5.31 11.04 11.89
CA HIS A 115 6.12 11.59 10.78
C HIS A 115 7.37 10.77 10.42
N LYS A 116 7.64 9.64 11.08
CA LYS A 116 8.74 8.77 10.68
C LYS A 116 8.40 8.08 9.37
N SER A 117 9.27 8.26 8.37
CA SER A 117 9.10 7.64 7.05
C SER A 117 9.22 6.13 7.10
N LEU A 118 8.35 5.42 6.37
CA LEU A 118 8.44 3.96 6.18
C LEU A 118 9.77 3.52 5.53
N LYS A 119 10.41 4.41 4.77
CA LYS A 119 11.71 4.14 4.14
C LYS A 119 12.84 4.04 5.16
N THR A 120 12.78 4.83 6.23
CA THR A 120 13.83 4.90 7.27
C THR A 120 13.45 4.18 8.55
N LEU A 121 12.19 3.74 8.66
CA LEU A 121 11.68 2.90 9.74
C LEU A 121 12.50 1.61 9.85
N LYS A 122 12.77 1.17 11.08
CA LYS A 122 13.50 -0.05 11.41
C LYS A 122 12.58 -0.99 12.18
N GLU A 123 12.80 -2.30 12.06
CA GLU A 123 11.97 -3.30 12.74
C GLU A 123 11.92 -3.09 14.27
N LYS A 124 13.05 -2.69 14.87
CA LYS A 124 13.17 -2.38 16.31
C LYS A 124 12.35 -1.18 16.78
N ASP A 125 11.88 -0.34 15.85
CA ASP A 125 11.01 0.79 16.18
C ASP A 125 9.58 0.30 16.49
N LEU A 126 9.19 -0.87 15.96
CA LEU A 126 7.84 -1.43 16.02
C LEU A 126 7.61 -2.30 17.28
N ASN A 127 7.82 -1.73 18.47
CA ASN A 127 7.68 -2.43 19.75
C ASN A 127 6.25 -2.51 20.28
#